data_AF-A0A4V3GEX1-F1
#
_entry.id   AF-A0A4V3GEX1-F1
#
_cell.length_a   1.000
_cell.length_b   1.000
_cell.length_c   1.000
_cell.angle_alpha   90.00
_cell.angle_beta   90.00
_cell.angle_gamma   90.00
#
_symmetry.space_group_name_H-M   'P 1'
#
loop_
_entity.id
_entity.type
_entity.pdbx_description
1 polymer ?
#
loop_
_entity_poly.entity_id
_entity_poly.type
_entity_poly.pdbx_seq_one_letter_code
_entity_poly.pdbx_strand_id
1 'polypeptide(L)' 'MNLRVRVVHYSSRHWYADIDDADDPQPDDPFWFVDNCRTQAQALETACSELRLMTGRLVRGDQLDRVLEVTGVPV' A
#
# COMPACT_ATOMS: atom_id res chain seq x y z
N MET A 1 -3.25 -14.32 -1.12
CA MET A 1 -3.24 -12.88 -0.82
C MET A 1 -4.29 -12.20 -1.66
N ASN A 2 -5.15 -11.43 -1.01
CA ASN A 2 -6.19 -10.63 -1.65
C ASN A 2 -5.82 -9.15 -1.51
N LEU A 3 -4.96 -8.66 -2.40
CA LEU A 3 -4.42 -7.29 -2.30
C LEU A 3 -5.53 -6.25 -2.43
N ARG A 4 -5.61 -5.34 -1.46
CA ARG A 4 -6.58 -4.23 -1.44
C ARG A 4 -5.87 -2.91 -1.25
N VAL A 5 -6.30 -1.92 -2.04
CA VAL A 5 -5.92 -0.52 -1.84
C VAL A 5 -6.83 0.12 -0.81
N ARG A 6 -6.23 0.82 0.17
CA ARG A 6 -6.94 1.75 1.04
C ARG A 6 -6.43 3.16 0.77
N VAL A 7 -7.33 4.13 0.69
CA VAL A 7 -7.01 5.55 0.56
C VAL A 7 -7.61 6.30 1.74
N VAL A 8 -6.77 7.01 2.49
CA VAL A 8 -7.13 7.69 3.74
C VAL A 8 -6.77 9.17 3.62
N HIS A 9 -7.62 10.04 4.15
CA HIS A 9 -7.32 11.45 4.31
C HIS A 9 -6.93 11.72 5.77
N TYR A 10 -5.66 12.06 6.02
CA TYR A 10 -5.20 12.42 7.36
C TYR A 10 -5.53 13.89 7.65
N SER A 11 -5.89 14.16 8.91
CA SER A 11 -6.52 15.39 9.40
C SER A 11 -5.68 16.68 9.30
N SER A 12 -4.62 16.70 8.50
CA SER A 12 -3.76 17.88 8.28
C SER A 12 -3.29 18.12 6.82
N ARG A 13 -4.13 17.75 5.83
CA ARG A 13 -4.09 18.20 4.40
C ARG A 13 -3.37 17.29 3.40
N HIS A 14 -3.16 16.03 3.71
CA HIS A 14 -2.63 15.09 2.72
C HIS A 14 -3.43 13.79 2.68
N TRP A 15 -3.25 13.12 1.56
CA TRP A 15 -3.77 11.81 1.28
C TRP A 15 -2.67 10.78 1.47
N TYR A 16 -3.07 9.65 2.01
CA TYR A 16 -2.27 8.48 2.23
C TYR A 16 -2.94 7.32 1.49
N ALA A 17 -2.14 6.41 0.95
CA ALA A 17 -2.67 5.15 0.45
C ALA A 17 -1.73 3.99 0.79
N ASP A 18 -2.32 2.82 1.03
CA ASP A 18 -1.59 1.59 1.26
C ASP A 18 -2.16 0.44 0.43
N ILE A 19 -1.34 -0.61 0.31
CA ILE A 19 -1.72 -1.90 -0.25
C ILE A 19 -1.41 -2.97 0.78
N ASP A 20 -2.42 -3.76 1.11
CA ASP A 20 -2.32 -4.80 2.11
C ASP A 20 -3.20 -6.01 1.76
N ASP A 21 -3.04 -7.12 2.49
CA ASP A 21 -3.94 -8.27 2.33
C ASP A 21 -5.30 -7.96 2.96
N ALA A 22 -6.37 -8.06 2.19
CA ALA A 22 -7.73 -7.90 2.69
C ALA A 22 -8.12 -9.01 3.68
N ASP A 23 -7.48 -10.18 3.57
CA ASP A 23 -7.75 -11.34 4.44
C ASP A 23 -6.90 -11.32 5.72
N ASP A 24 -5.80 -10.54 5.76
CA ASP A 24 -4.93 -10.32 6.93
C ASP A 24 -4.42 -8.86 6.98
N PRO A 25 -5.30 -7.89 7.29
CA PRO A 25 -4.94 -6.48 7.28
C PRO A 25 -4.06 -6.10 8.49
N GLN A 26 -2.91 -5.51 8.20
CA GLN A 26 -1.92 -4.96 9.13
C GLN A 26 -1.71 -3.46 8.84
N PRO A 27 -2.49 -2.58 9.48
CA PRO A 27 -2.49 -1.15 9.15
C PRO A 27 -1.15 -0.43 9.34
N ASP A 28 -0.33 -0.92 10.26
CA ASP A 28 1.01 -0.44 10.63
C ASP A 28 2.15 -1.15 9.87
N ASP A 29 1.84 -2.23 9.15
CA ASP A 29 2.82 -2.98 8.37
C ASP A 29 2.24 -3.47 7.00
N PRO A 30 1.78 -2.54 6.14
CA PRO A 30 1.32 -2.89 4.81
C PRO A 30 2.49 -3.40 3.95
N PHE A 31 2.18 -4.04 2.82
CA PHE A 31 3.21 -4.39 1.84
C PHE A 31 3.77 -3.18 1.09
N TRP A 32 2.98 -2.10 1.04
CA TRP A 32 3.37 -0.86 0.40
C TRP A 32 2.51 0.30 0.91
N PHE A 33 3.08 1.50 0.94
CA PHE A 33 2.34 2.73 1.19
C PHE A 33 2.93 3.92 0.45
N VAL A 34 2.11 4.95 0.29
CA VAL A 34 2.52 6.30 -0.08
C VAL A 34 1.85 7.29 0.86
N ASP A 35 2.63 8.26 1.32
CA ASP A 35 2.15 9.33 2.19
C ASP A 35 2.35 10.71 1.52
N ASN A 36 1.81 11.77 2.12
CA ASN A 36 1.96 13.15 1.68
C ASN A 36 1.45 13.45 0.25
N CYS A 37 0.46 12.68 -0.24
CA CYS A 37 -0.18 12.97 -1.52
C CYS A 37 -1.06 14.23 -1.41
N ARG A 38 -1.00 15.10 -2.42
CA ARG A 38 -1.73 16.38 -2.42
C ARG A 38 -3.22 16.20 -2.68
N THR A 39 -3.60 15.16 -3.42
CA THR A 39 -4.99 14.88 -3.81
C THR A 39 -5.33 13.41 -3.64
N GLN A 40 -6.62 13.10 -3.49
CA GLN A 40 -7.12 11.73 -3.45
C GLN A 40 -6.76 10.97 -4.73
N ALA A 41 -6.90 11.64 -5.87
CA ALA A 41 -6.59 11.07 -7.18
C ALA A 41 -5.12 10.68 -7.28
N GLN A 42 -4.20 11.52 -6.79
CA GLN A 42 -2.77 11.19 -6.77
C GLN A 42 -2.50 9.93 -5.94
N ALA A 43 -3.07 9.84 -4.74
CA ALA A 43 -2.91 8.68 -3.86
C ALA A 43 -3.46 7.40 -4.52
N LEU A 44 -4.66 7.50 -5.11
CA LEU A 44 -5.33 6.38 -5.78
C LEU A 44 -4.60 5.92 -7.04
N GLU A 45 -4.17 6.84 -7.91
CA GLU A 45 -3.43 6.52 -9.14
C GLU A 45 -2.10 5.85 -8.83
N THR A 46 -1.39 6.36 -7.83
CA THR A 46 -0.11 5.81 -7.37
C THR A 46 -0.32 4.39 -6.82
N ALA A 47 -1.29 4.20 -5.93
CA ALA A 47 -1.61 2.90 -5.37
C ALA A 47 -2.08 1.90 -6.44
N CYS A 48 -2.92 2.32 -7.39
CA CYS A 48 -3.33 1.46 -8.51
C CYS A 48 -2.16 1.06 -9.43
N SER A 49 -1.18 1.94 -9.62
CA SER A 49 0.03 1.61 -10.37
C SER A 49 0.84 0.54 -9.66
N GLU A 50 1.08 0.71 -8.36
CA GLU A 50 1.83 -0.25 -7.58
C GLU A 50 1.09 -1.60 -7.45
N LEU A 51 -0.23 -1.57 -7.23
CA LEU A 51 -1.07 -2.77 -7.16
C LEU A 51 -0.88 -3.66 -8.39
N ARG A 52 -0.83 -3.07 -9.60
CA ARG A 52 -0.60 -3.84 -10.83
C ARG A 52 0.76 -4.55 -10.84
N LEU A 53 1.81 -3.88 -10.34
CA LEU A 53 3.15 -4.46 -10.25
C LEU A 53 3.19 -5.62 -9.24
N MET A 54 2.60 -5.40 -8.06
CA MET A 54 2.55 -6.39 -6.99
C MET A 54 1.69 -7.61 -7.37
N THR A 55 0.53 -7.40 -8.00
CA THR A 55 -0.27 -8.50 -8.55
C THR A 55 0.53 -9.29 -9.59
N GLY A 56 1.30 -8.61 -10.45
CA GLY A 56 2.17 -9.27 -11.41
C GLY A 56 3.26 -10.13 -10.75
N ARG A 57 3.83 -9.68 -9.62
CA ARG A 57 4.77 -10.45 -8.79
C ARG A 57 4.10 -11.70 -8.20
N LEU A 58 2.94 -11.54 -7.58
CA LEU A 58 2.18 -12.66 -7.02
C LEU A 58 1.83 -13.73 -8.03
N VAL A 59 1.42 -13.34 -9.25
CA VAL A 59 1.08 -14.29 -10.33
C VAL A 59 2.31 -15.10 -10.76
N ARG A 60 3.52 -14.54 -10.68
CA ARG A 60 4.77 -15.28 -10.95
C ARG A 60 5.20 -16.18 -9.80
N GLY A 61 4.53 -16.11 -8.65
CA GLY A 61 4.91 -16.83 -7.43
C GLY A 61 5.97 -16.11 -6.59
N ASP A 62 6.24 -14.84 -6.87
CA ASP A 62 7.16 -14.03 -6.05
C ASP A 62 6.51 -13.77 -4.68
N GLN A 63 7.31 -13.77 -3.61
CA GLN A 63 6.87 -13.27 -2.32
C GLN A 63 6.84 -11.72 -2.29
N LEU A 64 5.93 -11.18 -1.50
CA LEU A 64 5.86 -9.76 -1.17
C LEU A 64 6.36 -9.61 0.26
N ASP A 65 7.34 -8.74 0.45
CA ASP A 65 7.89 -8.40 1.76
C ASP A 65 7.06 -7.27 2.37
N ARG A 66 6.86 -7.30 3.68
CA ARG A 66 6.18 -6.20 4.39
C ARG A 66 7.12 -5.01 4.58
N VAL A 67 6.56 -3.82 4.77
CA VAL A 67 7.36 -2.59 4.92
C VAL A 67 8.30 -2.66 6.13
N LEU A 68 7.84 -3.20 7.25
CA LEU A 68 8.62 -3.38 8.47
C LEU A 68 9.79 -4.32 8.24
N GLU A 69 9.61 -5.39 7.45
CA GLU A 69 10.68 -6.34 7.12
C GLU A 69 11.79 -5.67 6.30
N VAL A 70 11.42 -4.76 5.38
CA VAL A 70 12.36 -4.07 4.49
C VAL A 70 13.04 -2.88 5.17
N THR A 71 12.28 -2.11 5.96
CA THR A 71 12.73 -0.80 6.49
C THR A 71 13.11 -0.84 7.97
N GLY A 72 12.62 -1.84 8.71
CA GLY A 72 12.72 -1.90 10.18
C GLY A 72 11.86 -0.88 10.91
N VAL A 73 10.99 -0.15 10.21
CA VAL A 73 10.14 0.92 10.77
C VAL A 73 8.68 0.69 10.36
N PRO A 74 7.71 0.67 11.31
CA PRO A 74 6.29 0.59 10.99
C PRO A 74 5.78 1.91 10.39
N VAL A 75 4.66 1.83 9.68
CA VAL A 75 4.03 2.95 8.95
C VAL A 75 3.10 3.77 9.85
#